data_AF-A0AA35RJL2-F1
#
_entry.id   AF-A0AA35RJL2-F1
#
_cell.length_a   1.000
_cell.length_b   1.000
_cell.length_c   1.000
_cell.angle_alpha   90.00
_cell.angle_beta   90.00
_cell.angle_gamma   90.00
#
_symmetry.space_group_name_H-M   'P 1'
#
loop_
_entity.id
_entity.type
_entity.pdbx_description
1 polymer ?
#
loop_
_entity_poly.entity_id
_entity_poly.type
_entity_poly.pdbx_seq_one_letter_code
_entity_poly.pdbx_strand_id
1 'polypeptide(L)'
;MATSGPPTSYQNVLRDKQIAALKRMLNLNQPTPRGSVAASEPVWKVLIYDKFGSDIISPLLSVRELRDLGVTLHLQVDAGREQISDAVAVYFLMPTAANVARICQDCRAQLYDKYYLNFVTAIPRPLLEEVAKASLEADCVPQIGKVYDQYLNFISLEDDFFVLRNQMLGEVSYYGENTSCGKQF
;
A
#
# COMPACT_ATOMS: atom_id res chain seq x y z
N MET A 1 -33.95 -12.84 -38.22
CA MET A 1 -32.48 -12.79 -38.07
C MET A 1 -32.08 -11.36 -37.79
N ALA A 2 -31.79 -11.04 -36.53
CA ALA A 2 -31.09 -9.83 -36.14
C ALA A 2 -30.32 -10.18 -34.86
N THR A 3 -29.02 -10.42 -35.00
CA THR A 3 -28.10 -10.71 -33.90
C THR A 3 -27.73 -9.39 -33.24
N SER A 4 -28.34 -9.07 -32.10
CA SER A 4 -27.84 -8.03 -31.19
C SER A 4 -26.60 -8.57 -30.49
N GLY A 5 -25.42 -8.16 -30.95
CA GLY A 5 -24.16 -8.43 -30.26
C GLY A 5 -24.18 -7.81 -28.85
N PRO A 6 -23.46 -8.40 -27.87
CA PRO A 6 -23.38 -7.84 -26.52
C PRO A 6 -22.78 -6.43 -26.58
N PRO A 7 -23.20 -5.51 -25.69
CA PRO A 7 -22.64 -4.16 -25.65
C PRO A 7 -21.15 -4.24 -25.34
N THR A 8 -20.38 -3.56 -26.17
CA THR A 8 -18.93 -3.43 -26.10
C THR A 8 -18.50 -2.90 -24.73
N SER A 9 -18.01 -3.81 -23.88
CA SER A 9 -16.98 -3.64 -22.85
C SER A 9 -16.61 -2.19 -22.47
N TYR A 10 -17.19 -1.68 -21.38
CA TYR A 10 -16.58 -0.62 -20.56
C TYR A 10 -15.32 -1.17 -19.88
N GLN A 11 -14.25 -1.40 -20.63
CA GLN A 11 -13.08 -2.16 -20.17
C GLN A 11 -11.96 -1.33 -19.51
N ASN A 12 -12.25 -0.14 -18.99
CA ASN A 12 -11.22 0.71 -18.38
C ASN A 12 -11.72 1.49 -17.17
N VAL A 13 -12.44 0.79 -16.28
CA VAL A 13 -12.88 1.33 -15.01
C VAL A 13 -11.67 1.70 -14.13
N LEU A 14 -11.69 2.89 -13.51
CA LEU A 14 -10.60 3.36 -12.65
C LEU A 14 -10.34 2.39 -11.49
N ARG A 15 -11.44 1.88 -10.92
CA ARG A 15 -11.45 0.83 -9.89
C ARG A 15 -10.70 -0.43 -10.33
N ASP A 16 -10.95 -0.94 -11.53
CA ASP A 16 -10.27 -2.13 -12.05
C ASP A 16 -8.77 -1.90 -12.23
N LYS A 17 -8.36 -0.72 -12.69
CA LYS A 17 -6.94 -0.35 -12.78
C LYS A 17 -6.29 -0.29 -11.40
N GLN A 18 -7.00 0.23 -10.42
CA GLN A 18 -6.52 0.30 -9.04
C GLN A 18 -6.37 -1.11 -8.44
N ILE A 19 -7.35 -1.99 -8.64
CA ILE A 19 -7.30 -3.40 -8.24
C ILE A 19 -6.13 -4.11 -8.93
N ALA A 20 -5.94 -3.89 -10.23
CA ALA A 20 -4.82 -4.49 -10.97
C ALA A 20 -3.46 -4.02 -10.45
N ALA A 21 -3.32 -2.74 -10.08
CA ALA A 21 -2.11 -2.22 -9.46
C ALA A 21 -1.84 -2.85 -8.09
N LEU A 22 -2.86 -2.99 -7.24
CA LEU A 22 -2.74 -3.67 -5.94
C LEU A 22 -2.38 -5.15 -6.09
N LYS A 23 -3.01 -5.86 -7.04
CA LYS A 23 -2.68 -7.27 -7.35
C LYS A 23 -1.23 -7.42 -7.80
N ARG A 24 -0.73 -6.49 -8.63
CA ARG A 24 0.67 -6.46 -9.05
C ARG A 24 1.62 -6.20 -7.89
N MET A 25 1.27 -5.27 -6.99
CA MET A 25 2.04 -4.97 -5.79
C MET A 25 2.15 -6.20 -4.87
N LEU A 26 1.04 -6.89 -4.62
CA LEU A 26 1.00 -8.12 -3.83
C LEU A 26 1.74 -9.28 -4.50
N ASN A 27 1.90 -9.23 -5.83
CA ASN A 27 2.78 -10.11 -6.58
C ASN A 27 4.25 -9.63 -6.60
N LEU A 28 4.69 -8.92 -5.55
CA LEU A 28 6.05 -8.41 -5.36
C LEU A 28 6.53 -7.46 -6.49
N ASN A 29 5.58 -6.76 -7.12
CA ASN A 29 5.79 -5.92 -8.30
C ASN A 29 6.41 -6.64 -9.51
N GLN A 30 6.42 -7.98 -9.52
CA GLN A 30 6.82 -8.75 -10.69
C GLN A 30 5.68 -8.79 -11.71
N PRO A 31 5.98 -8.63 -13.02
CA PRO A 31 4.97 -8.88 -14.05
C PRO A 31 4.51 -10.32 -13.89
N THR A 32 3.20 -10.52 -13.77
CA THR A 32 2.57 -11.85 -13.72
C THR A 32 3.21 -12.70 -14.84
N PRO A 33 3.93 -13.80 -14.53
CA PRO A 33 4.63 -14.53 -15.56
C PRO A 33 3.59 -15.07 -16.54
N ARG A 34 3.57 -14.51 -17.74
CA ARG A 34 2.83 -15.07 -18.88
C ARG A 34 3.51 -16.40 -19.21
N GLY A 35 2.99 -17.49 -18.68
CA GLY A 35 3.29 -18.83 -19.21
C GLY A 35 4.50 -19.57 -18.64
N SER A 36 4.88 -19.38 -17.38
CA SER A 36 5.76 -20.34 -16.72
C SER A 36 5.28 -20.67 -15.32
N VAL A 37 4.83 -21.91 -15.18
CA VAL A 37 4.64 -22.64 -13.91
C VAL A 37 6.02 -22.98 -13.33
N ALA A 38 6.93 -22.00 -13.28
CA ALA A 38 8.22 -22.13 -12.64
C ALA A 38 8.02 -21.77 -11.16
N ALA A 39 7.54 -22.76 -10.41
CA ALA A 39 7.93 -23.03 -9.02
C ALA A 39 8.35 -21.81 -8.19
N SER A 40 7.46 -20.84 -8.00
CA SER A 40 7.50 -20.12 -6.73
C SER A 40 6.89 -21.10 -5.75
N GLU A 41 7.68 -21.61 -4.82
CA GLU A 41 7.16 -22.28 -3.63
C GLU A 41 5.99 -21.45 -3.05
N PRO A 42 5.04 -22.06 -2.33
CA PRO A 42 3.99 -21.31 -1.65
C PRO A 42 4.63 -20.40 -0.60
N VAL A 43 5.15 -19.24 -1.02
CA VAL A 43 5.70 -18.21 -0.17
C VAL A 43 4.51 -17.53 0.46
N TRP A 44 4.22 -17.91 1.69
CA TRP A 44 3.20 -17.24 2.49
C TRP A 44 3.67 -15.82 2.79
N LYS A 45 2.83 -14.85 2.45
CA LYS A 45 3.11 -13.43 2.62
C LYS A 45 2.33 -12.89 3.81
N VAL A 46 3.00 -12.06 4.59
CA VAL A 46 2.36 -11.25 5.62
C VAL A 46 2.15 -9.86 5.04
N LEU A 47 0.91 -9.39 5.00
CA LEU A 47 0.58 -8.04 4.58
C LEU A 47 0.47 -7.13 5.81
N ILE A 48 1.33 -6.13 5.90
CA ILE A 48 1.27 -5.13 6.97
C ILE A 48 0.73 -3.85 6.37
N TYR A 49 -0.34 -3.30 6.95
CA TYR A 49 -0.92 -2.04 6.50
C TYR A 49 -1.16 -1.06 7.64
N ASP A 50 -1.27 0.22 7.29
CA ASP A 50 -1.71 1.28 8.19
C ASP A 50 -3.23 1.46 8.09
N LYS A 51 -3.84 2.25 8.97
CA LYS A 51 -5.26 2.64 8.89
C LYS A 51 -5.64 3.12 7.49
N PHE A 52 -4.77 3.92 6.87
CA PHE A 52 -4.96 4.37 5.49
C PHE A 52 -4.91 3.25 4.45
N GLY A 53 -3.98 2.30 4.61
CA GLY A 53 -3.90 1.14 3.74
C GLY A 53 -5.14 0.25 3.86
N SER A 54 -5.64 0.08 5.09
CA SER A 54 -6.88 -0.66 5.38
C SER A 54 -8.08 -0.06 4.65
N ASP A 55 -8.22 1.26 4.68
CA ASP A 55 -9.34 1.95 4.03
C ASP A 55 -9.29 1.89 2.50
N ILE A 56 -8.12 1.69 1.91
CA ILE A 56 -7.94 1.50 0.47
C ILE A 56 -8.18 0.03 0.10
N ILE A 57 -7.61 -0.92 0.85
CA ILE A 57 -7.68 -2.36 0.53
C ILE A 57 -9.08 -2.92 0.79
N SER A 58 -9.71 -2.58 1.91
CA SER A 58 -11.03 -3.11 2.33
C SER A 58 -12.12 -2.99 1.25
N PRO A 59 -12.32 -1.82 0.59
CA PRO A 59 -13.33 -1.71 -0.47
C PRO A 59 -12.92 -2.35 -1.80
N LEU A 60 -11.62 -2.59 -2.04
CA LEU A 60 -11.10 -3.01 -3.34
C LEU A 60 -10.80 -4.50 -3.44
N LEU A 61 -10.41 -5.14 -2.34
CA LEU A 61 -9.98 -6.53 -2.30
C LEU A 61 -10.68 -7.28 -1.18
N SER A 62 -11.28 -8.42 -1.51
CA SER A 62 -11.83 -9.34 -0.52
C SER A 62 -10.74 -10.19 0.14
N VAL A 63 -11.00 -10.71 1.34
CA VAL A 63 -10.11 -11.66 2.04
C VAL A 63 -9.82 -12.89 1.17
N ARG A 64 -10.80 -13.31 0.36
CA ARG A 64 -10.64 -14.40 -0.60
C ARG A 64 -9.56 -14.09 -1.64
N GLU A 65 -9.60 -12.90 -2.23
CA GLU A 65 -8.59 -12.49 -3.22
C GLU A 65 -7.20 -12.35 -2.62
N LEU A 66 -7.08 -11.82 -1.39
CA LEU A 66 -5.79 -11.77 -0.69
C LEU A 66 -5.19 -13.17 -0.52
N ARG A 67 -6.00 -14.14 -0.12
CA ARG A 67 -5.57 -15.54 0.00
C ARG A 67 -5.16 -16.14 -1.34
N ASP A 68 -5.92 -15.86 -2.40
CA ASP A 68 -5.60 -16.32 -3.76
C ASP A 68 -4.28 -15.71 -4.28
N LEU A 69 -3.86 -14.54 -3.75
CA LEU A 69 -2.57 -13.89 -4.02
C LEU A 69 -1.41 -14.36 -3.12
N GLY A 70 -1.66 -15.33 -2.23
CA GLY A 70 -0.67 -15.89 -1.31
C GLY A 70 -0.46 -15.09 -0.01
N VAL A 71 -1.36 -14.14 0.30
CA VAL A 71 -1.37 -13.45 1.60
C VAL A 71 -2.11 -14.33 2.61
N THR A 72 -1.39 -14.85 3.59
CA THR A 72 -1.96 -15.72 4.64
C THR A 72 -2.38 -14.92 5.86
N LEU A 73 -1.67 -13.82 6.14
CA LEU A 73 -1.88 -13.00 7.32
C LEU A 73 -1.86 -11.52 6.93
N HIS A 74 -2.76 -10.75 7.51
CA HIS A 74 -2.83 -9.32 7.33
C HIS A 74 -2.94 -8.62 8.70
N LEU A 75 -2.06 -7.66 8.97
CA LEU A 75 -1.89 -7.06 10.29
C LEU A 75 -1.76 -5.54 10.17
N GLN A 76 -2.19 -4.83 11.21
CA GLN A 76 -1.96 -3.40 11.32
C GLN A 76 -0.53 -3.12 11.82
N VAL A 77 0.11 -2.07 11.32
CA VAL A 77 1.46 -1.65 11.75
C VAL A 77 1.56 -1.32 13.25
N ASP A 78 0.48 -0.81 13.84
CA ASP A 78 0.42 -0.47 15.27
C ASP A 78 0.25 -1.67 16.20
N ALA A 79 -0.20 -2.82 15.66
CA ALA A 79 -0.45 -4.00 16.47
C ALA A 79 0.86 -4.64 16.96
N GLY A 80 0.79 -5.30 18.12
CA GLY A 80 1.88 -6.15 18.59
C GLY A 80 2.08 -7.32 17.61
N ARG A 81 3.29 -7.46 17.09
CA ARG A 81 3.63 -8.46 16.07
C ARG A 81 4.61 -9.47 16.64
N GLU A 82 4.43 -10.72 16.26
CA GLU A 82 5.31 -11.82 16.62
C GLU A 82 6.36 -12.05 15.53
N GLN A 83 7.51 -12.61 15.90
CA GLN A 83 8.57 -12.95 14.96
C GLN A 83 8.17 -14.17 14.13
N ILE A 84 8.18 -14.00 12.80
CA ILE A 84 7.89 -15.04 11.81
C ILE A 84 9.02 -15.04 10.78
N SER A 85 10.13 -15.68 11.15
CA SER A 85 11.40 -15.67 10.41
C SER A 85 11.32 -16.26 9.00
N ASP A 86 10.31 -17.07 8.69
CA ASP A 86 10.19 -17.79 7.41
C ASP A 86 9.27 -17.09 6.40
N ALA A 87 8.64 -15.97 6.80
CA ALA A 87 7.64 -15.30 5.98
C ALA A 87 8.18 -14.04 5.30
N VAL A 88 7.63 -13.75 4.12
CA VAL A 88 7.91 -12.50 3.41
C VAL A 88 6.88 -11.45 3.82
N ALA A 89 7.35 -10.31 4.32
CA ALA A 89 6.51 -9.21 4.73
C ALA A 89 6.37 -8.16 3.62
N VAL A 90 5.12 -7.86 3.25
CA VAL A 90 4.75 -6.80 2.33
C VAL A 90 4.13 -5.66 3.13
N TYR A 91 4.80 -4.53 3.19
CA TYR A 91 4.33 -3.33 3.88
C TYR A 91 3.58 -2.43 2.90
N PHE A 92 2.38 -2.00 3.27
CA PHE A 92 1.56 -1.03 2.55
C PHE A 92 1.20 0.13 3.47
N LEU A 93 2.06 1.15 3.49
CA LEU A 93 2.04 2.19 4.51
C LEU A 93 2.07 3.60 3.91
N MET A 94 1.57 4.57 4.66
CA MET A 94 1.85 5.98 4.37
C MET A 94 3.29 6.31 4.78
N PRO A 95 4.02 7.15 4.01
CA PRO A 95 5.36 7.58 4.37
C PRO A 95 5.32 8.64 5.48
N THR A 96 4.98 8.20 6.70
CA THR A 96 5.01 9.02 7.91
C THR A 96 6.20 8.64 8.77
N ALA A 97 6.72 9.60 9.56
CA ALA A 97 7.84 9.34 10.47
C ALA A 97 7.52 8.23 11.49
N ALA A 98 6.27 8.17 11.97
CA ALA A 98 5.82 7.10 12.88
C ALA A 98 5.90 5.71 12.22
N ASN A 99 5.41 5.58 10.98
CA ASN A 99 5.45 4.31 10.25
C ASN A 99 6.89 3.89 9.92
N VAL A 100 7.74 4.85 9.55
CA VAL A 100 9.17 4.62 9.30
C VAL A 100 9.86 4.14 10.57
N ALA A 101 9.65 4.80 11.71
CA ALA A 101 10.21 4.37 12.99
C ALA A 101 9.78 2.94 13.36
N ARG A 102 8.53 2.56 13.07
CA ARG A 102 8.03 1.19 13.27
C ARG A 102 8.72 0.18 12.36
N ILE A 103 8.89 0.48 11.07
CA ILE A 103 9.66 -0.37 10.15
C ILE A 103 11.09 -0.56 10.67
N CYS A 104 11.74 0.52 11.10
CA CYS A 104 13.09 0.46 11.66
C CYS A 104 13.16 -0.44 12.91
N GLN A 105 12.14 -0.38 13.77
CA GLN A 105 12.03 -1.26 14.94
C GLN A 105 11.86 -2.73 14.52
N ASP A 106 11.02 -3.02 13.53
CA ASP A 106 10.79 -4.38 13.03
C ASP A 106 12.06 -4.97 12.41
N CYS A 107 12.78 -4.15 11.64
CA CYS A 107 14.06 -4.50 11.05
C CYS A 107 15.09 -4.88 12.11
N ARG A 108 15.18 -4.10 13.20
CA ARG A 108 16.06 -4.41 14.36
C ARG A 108 15.65 -5.68 15.08
N ALA A 109 14.35 -5.98 15.14
CA ALA A 109 13.82 -7.20 15.73
C ALA A 109 13.89 -8.42 14.78
N GLN A 110 14.23 -8.21 13.50
CA GLN A 110 14.30 -9.24 12.46
C GLN A 110 13.05 -10.13 12.45
N LEU A 111 11.87 -9.50 12.43
CA LEU A 111 10.59 -10.20 12.50
C LEU A 111 10.31 -11.09 11.30
N TYR A 112 10.88 -10.80 10.13
CA TYR A 112 10.60 -11.48 8.86
C TYR A 112 11.87 -11.76 8.05
N ASP A 113 11.81 -12.71 7.12
CA ASP A 113 12.94 -13.04 6.21
C ASP A 113 13.24 -11.87 5.26
N LYS A 114 12.19 -11.35 4.62
CA LYS A 114 12.29 -10.27 3.64
C LYS A 114 11.23 -9.20 3.83
N TYR A 115 11.65 -7.96 3.65
CA TYR A 115 10.83 -6.76 3.75
C TYR A 115 10.63 -6.15 2.37
N TYR A 116 9.38 -6.08 1.92
CA TYR A 116 8.96 -5.37 0.71
C TYR A 116 8.18 -4.13 1.11
N LEU A 117 8.82 -2.97 1.02
CA LEU A 117 8.24 -1.70 1.41
C LEU A 117 7.47 -1.11 0.22
N ASN A 118 6.16 -0.92 0.36
CA ASN A 118 5.34 -0.22 -0.61
C ASN A 118 4.68 0.97 0.07
N PHE A 119 5.05 2.17 -0.36
CA PHE A 119 4.46 3.40 0.13
C PHE A 119 3.28 3.82 -0.73
N VAL A 120 2.21 4.26 -0.08
CA VAL A 120 0.98 4.73 -0.75
C VAL A 120 1.28 5.99 -1.59
N THR A 121 2.11 6.89 -1.07
CA THR A 121 2.59 8.09 -1.76
C THR A 121 4.11 8.05 -1.90
N ALA A 122 4.68 8.97 -2.69
CA ALA A 122 6.13 9.16 -2.76
C ALA A 122 6.73 9.39 -1.37
N ILE A 123 7.72 8.57 -1.00
CA ILE A 123 8.47 8.79 0.23
C ILE A 123 9.43 9.99 0.08
N PRO A 124 9.39 10.97 0.99
CA PRO A 124 10.36 12.06 0.96
C PRO A 124 11.75 11.53 1.29
N ARG A 125 12.78 12.07 0.61
CA ARG A 125 14.20 11.72 0.82
C ARG A 125 14.64 11.61 2.29
N PRO A 126 14.32 12.56 3.20
CA PRO A 126 14.76 12.46 4.59
C PRO A 126 14.28 11.18 5.29
N LEU A 127 13.04 10.74 5.02
CA LEU A 127 12.51 9.50 5.60
C LEU A 127 13.17 8.26 4.99
N LEU A 128 13.49 8.29 3.70
CA LEU A 128 14.21 7.19 3.06
C LEU A 128 15.64 7.05 3.61
N GLU A 129 16.32 8.18 3.85
CA GLU A 129 17.64 8.20 4.49
C GLU A 129 17.59 7.66 5.92
N GLU A 130 16.51 7.95 6.65
CA GLU A 130 16.29 7.42 8.00
C GLU A 130 16.14 5.88 7.98
N VAL A 131 15.33 5.34 7.05
CA VAL A 131 15.23 3.89 6.84
C VAL A 131 16.60 3.30 6.50
N ALA A 132 17.34 3.92 5.58
CA ALA A 132 18.65 3.43 5.16
C ALA A 132 19.66 3.40 6.32
N LYS A 133 19.72 4.46 7.13
CA LYS A 133 20.58 4.53 8.32
C LYS A 133 20.20 3.45 9.33
N ALA A 134 18.92 3.35 9.66
CA ALA A 134 18.44 2.36 10.61
C ALA A 134 18.70 0.92 10.14
N SER A 135 18.61 0.68 8.83
CA SER A 135 18.87 -0.63 8.25
C SER A 135 20.33 -1.04 8.32
N LEU A 136 21.24 -0.06 8.17
CA LEU A 136 22.67 -0.27 8.33
C LEU A 136 23.02 -0.55 9.80
N GLU A 137 22.42 0.19 10.74
CA GLU A 137 22.60 -0.05 12.18
C GLU A 137 22.04 -1.40 12.63
N ALA A 138 20.96 -1.86 12.01
CA ALA A 138 20.28 -3.11 12.31
C ALA A 138 20.85 -4.34 11.59
N ASP A 139 21.84 -4.16 10.71
CA ASP A 139 22.38 -5.19 9.80
C ASP A 139 21.30 -5.90 8.96
N CYS A 140 20.17 -5.24 8.70
CA CYS A 140 19.03 -5.82 7.97
C CYS A 140 19.01 -5.46 6.47
N VAL A 141 20.09 -4.86 5.97
CA VAL A 141 20.26 -4.51 4.55
C VAL A 141 19.92 -5.67 3.59
N PRO A 142 20.37 -6.93 3.80
CA PRO A 142 20.04 -8.03 2.90
C PRO A 142 18.57 -8.46 2.97
N GLN A 143 17.87 -8.13 4.06
CA GLN A 143 16.46 -8.48 4.26
C GLN A 143 15.55 -7.47 3.56
N ILE A 144 15.99 -6.22 3.35
CA ILE A 144 15.22 -5.24 2.58
C ILE A 144 15.30 -5.59 1.11
N GLY A 145 14.25 -6.26 0.62
CA GLY A 145 14.20 -6.72 -0.75
C GLY A 145 14.04 -5.56 -1.72
N LYS A 146 12.94 -4.79 -1.58
CA LYS A 146 12.61 -3.70 -2.51
C LYS A 146 11.77 -2.62 -1.83
N VAL A 147 11.96 -1.38 -2.29
CA VAL A 147 11.17 -0.21 -1.90
C VAL A 147 10.47 0.34 -3.13
N TYR A 148 9.15 0.55 -3.05
CA TYR A 148 8.31 1.03 -4.14
C TYR A 148 7.37 2.14 -3.70
N ASP A 149 7.19 3.13 -4.57
CA ASP A 149 6.15 4.14 -4.45
C ASP A 149 4.98 3.77 -5.36
N GLN A 150 3.81 3.50 -4.78
CA GLN A 150 2.65 3.00 -5.52
C GLN A 150 1.71 4.12 -6.02
N TYR A 151 1.82 5.34 -5.48
CA TYR A 151 0.96 6.50 -5.82
C TYR A 151 -0.55 6.19 -5.75
N LEU A 152 -0.96 5.32 -4.83
CA LEU A 152 -2.35 4.88 -4.64
C LEU A 152 -3.12 5.76 -3.65
N ASN A 153 -2.88 7.07 -3.64
CA ASN A 153 -3.52 8.01 -2.72
C ASN A 153 -4.91 8.47 -3.17
N PHE A 154 -5.73 7.53 -3.64
CA PHE A 154 -7.11 7.76 -4.01
C PHE A 154 -7.94 6.52 -3.74
N ILE A 155 -9.22 6.72 -3.44
CA ILE A 155 -10.18 5.62 -3.25
C ILE A 155 -11.21 5.70 -4.38
N SER A 156 -11.27 4.66 -5.20
CA SER A 156 -12.29 4.54 -6.25
C SER A 156 -13.53 3.86 -5.65
N LEU A 157 -14.56 4.64 -5.34
CA LEU A 157 -15.80 4.12 -4.76
C LEU A 157 -16.70 3.51 -5.84
N GLU A 158 -16.74 4.15 -7.02
CA GLU A 158 -17.48 3.70 -8.20
C GLU A 158 -16.57 3.68 -9.43
N ASP A 159 -17.14 3.32 -10.58
CA ASP A 159 -16.38 3.03 -11.78
C ASP A 159 -15.62 4.26 -12.34
N ASP A 160 -16.24 5.44 -12.23
CA ASP A 160 -15.70 6.73 -12.67
C ASP A 160 -15.54 7.75 -11.52
N PHE A 161 -15.80 7.35 -10.27
CA PHE A 161 -15.73 8.25 -9.11
C PHE A 161 -14.56 7.90 -8.20
N PHE A 162 -13.66 8.86 -7.98
CA PHE A 162 -12.58 8.75 -7.01
C PHE A 162 -12.58 9.90 -6.02
N VAL A 163 -12.16 9.59 -4.80
CA VAL A 163 -11.92 10.58 -3.76
C VAL A 163 -10.42 10.62 -3.49
N LEU A 164 -9.83 11.80 -3.67
CA LEU A 164 -8.50 12.10 -3.16
C LEU A 164 -8.63 12.30 -1.66
N ARG A 165 -8.19 11.32 -0.88
CA ARG A 165 -8.17 11.47 0.57
C ARG A 165 -6.90 12.24 0.94
N ASN A 166 -6.97 13.57 0.83
CA ASN A 166 -5.88 14.44 1.23
C ASN A 166 -5.74 14.42 2.76
N GLN A 167 -4.72 13.73 3.28
CA GLN A 167 -4.40 13.75 4.71
C GLN A 167 -3.87 15.10 5.19
N MET A 168 -3.53 16.03 4.28
CA MET A 168 -3.22 17.42 4.64
C MET A 168 -4.46 18.27 4.93
N LEU A 169 -5.68 17.71 4.99
CA LEU A 169 -6.87 18.45 5.44
C LEU A 169 -6.99 18.49 6.98
N GLY A 170 -5.86 18.55 7.68
CA GLY A 170 -5.80 19.37 8.87
C GLY A 170 -5.74 20.84 8.43
N GLU A 171 -6.91 21.46 8.23
CA GLU A 171 -7.06 22.92 8.31
C GLU A 171 -6.60 23.82 7.13
N VAL A 172 -6.60 23.34 5.88
CA VAL A 172 -6.63 24.27 4.73
C VAL A 172 -7.94 24.08 3.96
N SER A 173 -9.00 24.64 4.52
CA SER A 173 -10.21 24.92 3.75
C SER A 173 -9.87 26.04 2.76
N TYR A 174 -10.11 25.83 1.47
CA TYR A 174 -10.05 26.91 0.46
C TYR A 174 -10.98 28.10 0.80
N TYR A 175 -11.93 27.89 1.73
CA TYR A 175 -12.85 28.91 2.23
C TYR A 175 -12.43 29.51 3.59
N GLY A 176 -11.22 29.24 4.06
CA GLY A 176 -10.72 29.61 5.39
C GLY A 176 -10.29 31.07 5.58
N GLU A 177 -10.52 31.97 4.63
CA GLU A 177 -10.18 33.39 4.75
C GLU A 177 -11.23 34.25 4.04
N ASN A 178 -12.35 34.60 4.70
CA ASN A 178 -13.16 35.77 4.28
C ASN A 178 -14.21 36.27 5.29
N THR A 179 -13.98 36.19 6.60
CA THR A 179 -14.83 36.91 7.58
C THR A 179 -14.03 37.48 8.75
N SER A 180 -13.14 38.44 8.47
CA SER A 180 -12.62 39.34 9.52
C SER A 180 -12.19 40.69 8.96
N CYS A 181 -13.07 41.35 8.20
CA CYS A 181 -12.99 42.80 8.00
C CYS A 181 -14.40 43.38 8.13
N GLY A 182 -14.61 44.20 9.17
CA GLY A 182 -15.82 45.00 9.30
C GLY A 182 -16.45 44.97 10.69
N LYS A 183 -15.76 45.54 11.69
CA LYS A 183 -16.38 46.38 12.74
C LYS A 183 -15.31 47.31 13.36
N GLN A 184 -15.14 48.48 12.76
CA GLN A 184 -14.75 49.69 13.48
C GLN A 184 -15.68 50.81 12.99
N PHE A 185 -16.69 51.11 13.80
CA PHE A 185 -17.37 52.39 13.89
C PHE A 185 -17.71 52.60 15.37
#